data_AF-A0A8S3JKP0-F1
#
_entry.id   AF-A0A8S3JKP0-F1
#
_cell.length_a   1.000
_cell.length_b   1.000
_cell.length_c   1.000
_cell.angle_alpha   90.00
_cell.angle_beta   90.00
_cell.angle_gamma   90.00
#
_symmetry.space_group_name_H-M   'P 1'
#
loop_
_entity.id
_entity.type
_entity.pdbx_description
1 polymer ?
#
loop_
_entity_poly.entity_id
_entity_poly.type
_entity_poly.pdbx_seq_one_letter_code
_entity_poly.pdbx_strand_id
1 'polypeptide(L)'
;MGLHAHCPPNCFRETRNAQMNVIIKLLEDNRINILKELRKKEMSNDDTCPLVGCKNPVSDVAERRLCEECYKLLLCSLVWRHQIEPWVLYADNNLEQLLKKASVPIPANATKQVLIEASIKNCE
;
A
#
# COMPACT_ATOMS: atom_id res chain seq x y z
N MET A 1 2.59 12.05 27.94
CA MET A 1 1.76 11.07 27.21
C MET A 1 1.24 11.74 25.95
N GLY A 2 1.60 11.27 24.76
CA GLY A 2 1.18 11.87 23.50
C GLY A 2 -0.13 11.26 23.00
N LEU A 3 -0.95 12.08 22.34
CA LEU A 3 -2.15 11.62 21.64
C LEU A 3 -1.73 10.71 20.48
N HIS A 4 -2.03 9.42 20.58
CA HIS A 4 -1.74 8.44 19.53
C HIS A 4 -3.00 7.65 19.21
N ALA A 5 -3.18 7.33 17.94
CA ALA A 5 -4.26 6.50 17.45
C ALA A 5 -3.65 5.17 16.97
N HIS A 6 -4.33 4.07 17.28
CA HIS A 6 -3.99 2.77 16.71
C HIS A 6 -4.48 2.76 15.27
N CYS A 7 -3.55 2.52 14.34
CA CYS A 7 -3.87 2.39 12.94
C CYS A 7 -3.61 0.95 12.47
N PRO A 8 -4.50 0.38 11.64
CA PRO A 8 -4.29 -0.96 11.08
C PRO A 8 -3.12 -0.96 10.07
N PRO A 9 -2.52 -2.14 9.82
CA PRO A 9 -1.38 -2.33 8.92
C PRO A 9 -1.53 -1.68 7.54
N ASN A 10 -2.72 -1.82 6.95
CA ASN A 10 -3.07 -1.35 5.61
C ASN A 10 -3.51 0.12 5.55
N CYS A 11 -3.46 0.86 6.67
CA CYS A 11 -3.86 2.26 6.66
C CYS A 11 -2.85 3.14 5.92
N PHE A 12 -3.31 4.30 5.47
CA PHE A 12 -2.47 5.28 4.78
C PHE A 12 -1.22 5.69 5.57
N ARG A 13 -1.31 5.80 6.91
CA ARG A 13 -0.17 6.18 7.76
C ARG A 13 1.00 5.20 7.62
N GLU A 14 0.70 3.91 7.55
CA GLU A 14 1.70 2.84 7.43
C GLU A 14 2.20 2.70 5.98
N THR A 15 1.30 2.81 4.99
CA THR A 15 1.66 2.58 3.58
C THR A 15 2.34 3.77 2.91
N ARG A 16 2.10 5.01 3.37
CA ARG A 16 2.60 6.25 2.70
C ARG A 16 4.12 6.36 2.62
N ASN A 17 4.85 5.69 3.52
CA ASN A 17 6.32 5.76 3.56
C ASN A 17 6.98 4.75 2.62
N ALA A 18 6.25 3.74 2.15
CA ALA A 18 6.78 2.76 1.22
C ALA A 18 7.13 3.40 -0.14
N GLN A 19 8.09 2.79 -0.84
CA GLN A 19 8.39 3.19 -2.20
C GLN A 19 7.22 2.83 -3.13
N MET A 20 6.96 3.69 -4.12
CA MET A 20 5.79 3.57 -5.00
C MET A 20 5.78 2.25 -5.81
N ASN A 21 6.94 1.83 -6.32
CA ASN A 21 7.12 0.55 -6.99
C ASN A 21 6.74 -0.66 -6.11
N VAL A 22 7.00 -0.59 -4.80
CA VAL A 22 6.63 -1.65 -3.86
C VAL A 22 5.11 -1.71 -3.68
N ILE A 23 4.44 -0.56 -3.61
CA ILE A 23 2.97 -0.50 -3.49
C ILE A 23 2.30 -0.99 -4.79
N ILE A 24 2.85 -0.61 -5.96
CA ILE A 24 2.37 -1.10 -7.27
C ILE A 24 2.47 -2.62 -7.32
N LYS A 25 3.65 -3.18 -6.98
CA LYS A 25 3.86 -4.62 -6.97
C LYS A 25 2.90 -5.33 -6.00
N LEU A 26 2.68 -4.77 -4.81
CA LEU A 26 1.72 -5.32 -3.84
C LEU A 26 0.29 -5.38 -4.43
N LEU A 27 -0.13 -4.35 -5.15
CA LEU A 27 -1.44 -4.31 -5.82
C LEU A 27 -1.52 -5.33 -6.96
N GLU A 28 -0.46 -5.45 -7.77
CA GLU A 28 -0.38 -6.41 -8.88
C GLU A 28 -0.37 -7.86 -8.40
N ASP A 29 0.40 -8.18 -7.34
CA ASP A 29 0.46 -9.50 -6.71
C ASP A 29 -0.92 -9.91 -6.17
N ASN A 30 -1.73 -8.94 -5.72
CA ASN A 30 -3.13 -9.14 -5.30
C ASN A 30 -4.14 -9.03 -6.45
N ARG A 31 -3.67 -9.09 -7.71
CA ARG A 31 -4.49 -9.05 -8.94
C ARG A 31 -5.37 -7.79 -9.07
N ILE A 32 -4.97 -6.68 -8.47
CA ILE A 32 -5.67 -5.41 -8.61
C ILE A 32 -5.25 -4.74 -9.91
N ASN A 33 -6.21 -4.60 -10.84
CA ASN A 33 -5.98 -3.88 -12.08
C ASN A 33 -6.05 -2.36 -11.82
N ILE A 34 -4.89 -1.78 -11.51
CA ILE A 34 -4.75 -0.34 -11.22
C ILE A 34 -5.29 0.49 -12.40
N LEU A 35 -5.07 0.07 -13.66
CA LEU A 35 -5.56 0.78 -14.87
C LEU A 35 -7.08 0.89 -14.88
N LYS A 36 -7.78 -0.21 -14.61
CA LYS A 36 -9.24 -0.25 -14.55
C LYS A 36 -9.79 0.65 -13.42
N GLU A 37 -9.11 0.67 -12.28
CA GLU A 37 -9.51 1.50 -11.14
C GLU A 37 -9.31 3.01 -11.39
N LEU A 38 -8.37 3.39 -12.26
CA LEU A 38 -8.17 4.80 -12.63
C LEU A 38 -9.06 5.29 -13.79
N ARG A 39 -9.47 4.43 -14.73
CA ARG A 39 -10.37 4.83 -15.84
C ARG A 39 -11.78 5.26 -15.41
N LYS A 40 -12.18 5.04 -14.15
CA LYS A 40 -13.47 5.50 -13.62
C LYS A 40 -13.57 7.02 -13.43
N LYS A 41 -12.49 7.78 -13.64
CA LYS A 41 -12.51 9.25 -13.59
C LYS A 41 -12.12 9.79 -14.97
N GLU A 42 -13.05 10.43 -15.65
CA GLU A 42 -12.77 11.18 -16.88
C GLU A 42 -11.70 12.23 -16.59
N MET A 43 -10.61 12.24 -17.37
CA MET A 43 -9.49 13.15 -17.16
C MET A 43 -9.53 14.24 -18.21
N SER A 44 -9.64 15.49 -17.77
CA SER A 44 -9.59 16.68 -18.63
C SER A 44 -8.22 16.85 -19.29
N ASN A 45 -8.16 17.69 -20.33
CA ASN A 45 -6.96 17.95 -21.12
C ASN A 45 -5.90 18.86 -20.47
N ASP A 46 -5.93 18.99 -19.14
CA ASP A 46 -5.09 19.92 -18.40
C ASP A 46 -3.72 19.32 -18.01
N ASP A 47 -2.69 20.17 -17.90
CA ASP A 47 -1.34 19.80 -17.46
C ASP A 47 -1.20 19.83 -15.93
N THR A 48 -2.31 20.13 -15.24
CA THR A 48 -2.42 20.07 -13.78
C THR A 48 -3.13 18.81 -13.32
N CYS A 49 -2.69 18.30 -12.17
CA CYS A 49 -3.29 17.12 -11.56
C CYS A 49 -4.80 17.35 -11.29
N PRO A 50 -5.70 16.51 -11.82
CA PRO A 50 -7.15 16.72 -11.77
C PRO A 50 -7.79 16.43 -10.41
N LEU A 51 -7.02 16.03 -9.40
CA LEU A 51 -7.55 15.85 -8.06
C LEU A 51 -7.88 17.22 -7.43
N VAL A 52 -9.11 17.34 -6.94
CA VAL A 52 -9.62 18.55 -6.27
C VAL A 52 -8.64 19.01 -5.19
N GLY A 53 -8.20 20.27 -5.30
CA GLY A 53 -7.26 20.89 -4.36
C GLY A 53 -5.78 20.62 -4.67
N CYS A 54 -5.46 19.74 -5.60
CA CYS A 54 -4.10 19.57 -6.11
C CYS A 54 -3.84 20.59 -7.23
N LYS A 55 -2.69 21.27 -7.16
CA LYS A 55 -2.22 22.21 -8.19
C LYS A 55 -0.87 21.80 -8.79
N ASN A 56 -0.40 20.61 -8.43
CA ASN A 56 0.89 20.11 -8.89
C ASN A 56 0.79 19.74 -10.38
N PRO A 57 1.88 19.95 -11.14
CA PRO A 57 1.94 19.49 -12.52
C PRO A 57 1.77 17.98 -12.58
N VAL A 58 1.21 17.51 -13.68
CA VAL A 58 1.13 16.07 -13.96
C VAL A 58 2.55 15.52 -14.13
N SER A 59 2.74 14.27 -13.71
CA SER A 59 4.03 13.59 -13.77
C SER A 59 4.00 12.53 -14.86
N ASP A 60 5.13 12.32 -15.55
CA ASP A 60 5.31 11.24 -16.53
C ASP A 60 5.37 9.84 -15.89
N VAL A 61 5.47 9.78 -14.55
CA VAL A 61 5.73 8.54 -13.79
C VAL A 61 4.54 7.56 -13.81
N ALA A 62 3.37 8.03 -14.22
CA ALA A 62 2.29 7.17 -14.63
C ALA A 62 1.85 7.67 -16.01
N GLU A 63 1.46 6.77 -16.92
CA GLU A 63 0.76 7.09 -18.18
C GLU A 63 -0.63 7.75 -17.94
N ARG A 64 -0.76 8.46 -16.83
CA ARG A 64 -1.97 8.90 -16.15
C ARG A 64 -1.61 10.25 -15.57
N ARG A 65 -2.32 11.27 -16.03
CA ARG A 65 -2.13 12.69 -15.70
C ARG A 65 -2.41 13.00 -14.22
N LEU A 66 -1.68 12.39 -13.31
CA LEU A 66 -1.65 12.66 -11.88
C LEU A 66 -0.23 13.12 -11.52
N CYS A 67 -0.09 13.98 -10.53
CA CYS A 67 1.22 14.20 -9.93
C CYS A 67 1.61 12.96 -9.10
N GLU A 68 2.91 12.82 -8.82
CA GLU A 68 3.46 11.66 -8.10
C GLU A 68 2.80 11.45 -6.73
N GLU A 69 2.59 12.52 -5.96
CA GLU A 69 1.97 12.46 -4.63
C GLU A 69 0.52 11.95 -4.70
N CYS A 70 -0.24 12.48 -5.66
CA CYS A 70 -1.64 12.10 -5.87
C CYS A 70 -1.77 10.67 -6.38
N TYR A 71 -0.84 10.23 -7.22
CA TYR A 71 -0.78 8.86 -7.65
C TYR A 71 -0.47 7.93 -6.47
N LYS A 72 0.51 8.27 -5.63
CA LYS A 72 0.84 7.50 -4.42
C LYS A 72 -0.31 7.42 -3.42
N LEU A 73 -1.02 8.54 -3.19
CA LEU A 73 -2.22 8.59 -2.37
C LEU A 73 -3.28 7.61 -2.88
N LEU A 74 -3.49 7.59 -4.20
CA LEU A 74 -4.44 6.70 -4.83
C LEU A 74 -4.04 5.23 -4.67
N LEU A 75 -2.77 4.90 -4.89
CA LEU A 75 -2.25 3.54 -4.69
C LEU A 75 -2.48 3.07 -3.25
N CYS A 76 -2.16 3.91 -2.25
CA CYS A 76 -2.45 3.60 -0.85
C CYS A 76 -3.96 3.43 -0.59
N SER A 77 -4.80 4.23 -1.24
CA SER A 77 -6.25 4.11 -1.12
C SER A 77 -6.78 2.78 -1.68
N LEU A 78 -6.12 2.24 -2.72
CA LEU A 78 -6.47 0.92 -3.28
C LEU A 78 -6.09 -0.20 -2.31
N VAL A 79 -4.92 -0.12 -1.67
CA VAL A 79 -4.50 -1.07 -0.63
C VAL A 79 -5.56 -1.13 0.48
N TRP A 80 -5.98 0.03 0.99
CA TRP A 80 -7.04 0.09 2.00
C TRP A 80 -8.39 -0.42 1.48
N ARG A 81 -8.84 0.03 0.30
CA ARG A 81 -10.16 -0.32 -0.27
C ARG A 81 -10.30 -1.82 -0.52
N HIS A 82 -9.22 -2.46 -0.96
CA HIS A 82 -9.18 -3.89 -1.23
C HIS A 82 -8.78 -4.72 -0.01
N GLN A 83 -8.63 -4.09 1.17
CA GLN A 83 -8.22 -4.75 2.42
C GLN A 83 -6.93 -5.58 2.23
N ILE A 84 -5.99 -5.06 1.44
CA ILE A 84 -4.72 -5.74 1.19
C ILE A 84 -3.82 -5.53 2.39
N GLU A 85 -3.40 -6.62 3.00
CA GLU A 85 -2.44 -6.60 4.08
C GLU A 85 -1.02 -6.34 3.54
N PRO A 86 -0.36 -5.23 3.93
CA PRO A 86 0.90 -4.82 3.34
C PRO A 86 2.11 -5.50 4.00
N TRP A 87 2.05 -6.82 4.20
CA TRP A 87 3.10 -7.58 4.89
C TRP A 87 4.49 -7.34 4.27
N VAL A 88 4.53 -7.19 2.94
CA VAL A 88 5.75 -6.94 2.16
C VAL A 88 6.38 -5.57 2.45
N LEU A 89 5.63 -4.63 3.03
CA LEU A 89 6.12 -3.30 3.41
C LEU A 89 6.87 -3.31 4.74
N TYR A 90 6.76 -4.39 5.51
CA TYR A 90 7.50 -4.54 6.75
C TYR A 90 8.92 -5.05 6.45
N ALA A 91 9.92 -4.34 6.98
CA ALA A 91 11.27 -4.89 7.12
C ALA A 91 11.20 -6.20 7.94
N ASP A 92 12.13 -7.12 7.72
CA ASP A 92 12.05 -8.49 8.28
C ASP A 92 11.82 -8.51 9.80
N ASN A 93 12.40 -7.55 10.52
CA ASN A 93 12.23 -7.39 11.97
C ASN A 93 10.81 -6.92 12.39
N ASN A 94 10.09 -6.20 11.54
CA ASN A 94 8.74 -5.72 11.82
C ASN A 94 7.69 -6.81 11.58
N LEU A 95 7.91 -7.70 10.61
CA LEU A 95 7.00 -8.80 10.31
C LEU A 95 6.96 -9.80 11.47
N GLU A 96 8.13 -10.15 12.03
CA GLU A 96 8.22 -11.03 13.20
C GLU A 96 7.53 -10.42 14.44
N GLN A 97 7.69 -9.11 14.66
CA GLN A 97 7.00 -8.40 15.75
C GLN A 97 5.49 -8.38 15.58
N LEU A 98 4.99 -8.20 14.35
CA LEU A 98 3.56 -8.21 14.05
C LEU A 98 2.95 -9.59 14.26
N LEU A 99 3.63 -10.65 13.79
CA LEU A 99 3.21 -12.03 13.99
C LEU A 99 3.19 -12.41 15.49
N LYS A 100 4.20 -11.98 16.26
CA LYS A 100 4.22 -12.13 17.72
C LYS A 100 3.04 -11.40 18.39
N LYS A 101 2.72 -10.17 17.97
CA LYS A 101 1.55 -9.42 18.47
C LYS A 101 0.23 -10.12 18.14
N ALA A 102 0.14 -10.74 16.96
CA ALA A 102 -1.01 -11.52 16.54
C ALA A 102 -1.05 -12.93 17.14
N SER A 103 -0.12 -13.30 18.03
CA SER A 103 0.03 -14.63 18.62
C SER A 103 0.17 -15.75 17.59
N VAL A 104 0.70 -15.43 16.41
CA VAL A 104 1.04 -16.41 15.39
C VAL A 104 2.33 -17.13 15.82
N PRO A 105 2.34 -18.48 15.88
CA PRO A 105 3.54 -19.24 16.22
C PRO A 105 4.61 -19.06 15.12
N ILE A 106 5.78 -18.57 15.52
CA ILE A 106 6.91 -18.32 14.62
C ILE A 106 8.01 -19.37 14.85
N PRO A 107 8.47 -20.09 13.81
CA PRO A 107 9.62 -20.98 13.91
C PRO A 107 10.90 -20.23 14.32
N ALA A 108 11.74 -20.83 15.18
CA ALA A 108 12.96 -20.19 15.70
C ALA A 108 13.98 -19.76 14.61
N ASN A 109 13.91 -20.36 13.41
CA ASN A 109 14.73 -20.03 12.24
C ASN A 109 13.87 -19.56 11.06
N ALA A 110 12.79 -18.82 11.33
CA ALA A 110 11.90 -18.35 10.27
C ALA A 110 12.64 -17.39 9.33
N THR A 111 12.79 -17.80 8.06
CA THR A 111 13.20 -16.90 6.99
C THR A 111 12.03 -15.97 6.64
N LYS A 112 12.31 -14.84 5.96
CA LYS A 112 11.28 -13.91 5.49
C LYS A 112 10.12 -14.61 4.78
N GLN A 113 10.44 -15.61 3.97
CA GLN A 113 9.48 -16.40 3.20
C GLN A 113 8.56 -17.23 4.11
N VAL A 114 9.12 -17.84 5.16
CA VAL A 114 8.37 -18.58 6.18
C VAL A 114 7.45 -17.67 7.01
N LEU A 115 7.91 -16.44 7.31
CA LEU A 115 7.09 -15.44 8.01
C LEU A 115 5.89 -14.99 7.15
N ILE A 116 6.09 -14.80 5.85
CA ILE A 116 5.01 -14.47 4.91
C ILE A 116 4.01 -15.62 4.78
N GLU A 117 4.47 -16.88 4.68
CA GLU A 117 3.58 -18.03 4.61
C GLU A 117 2.75 -18.22 5.90
N ALA A 118 3.37 -17.97 7.06
CA ALA A 118 2.68 -18.02 8.35
C ALA A 118 1.62 -16.92 8.49
N SER A 119 1.82 -15.74 7.91
CA SER A 119 0.81 -14.68 7.92
C SER A 119 -0.36 -15.00 7.01
N ILE A 120 -0.11 -15.56 5.82
CA ILE A 120 -1.14 -15.95 4.86
C ILE A 120 -2.05 -17.05 5.43
N LYS A 121 -1.47 -18.08 6.06
CA LYS A 121 -2.22 -19.21 6.66
C LYS A 121 -3.13 -18.84 7.83
N ASN A 122 -2.88 -17.71 8.51
CA ASN A 122 -3.73 -17.24 9.61
C ASN A 122 -4.84 -16.28 9.16
N CYS A 123 -4.92 -15.98 7.86
CA CYS A 123 -5.98 -15.15 7.28
C CYS A 123 -7.11 -15.97 6.61
N GLU A 124 -7.04 -17.31 6.66
CA GLU A 124 -8.10 -18.25 6.27
C GLU A 124 -8.92 -18.68 7.51
#